data_AF-A0A1M5TGY0-F1
#
_entry.id   AF-A0A1M5TGY0-F1
#
_cell.length_a   1.000
_cell.length_b   1.000
_cell.length_c   1.000
_cell.angle_alpha   90.00
_cell.angle_beta   90.00
_cell.angle_gamma   90.00
#
_symmetry.space_group_name_H-M   'P 1'
#
loop_
_entity.id
_entity.type
_entity.pdbx_description
1 polymer ?
#
loop_
_entity_poly.entity_id
_entity_poly.type
_entity_poly.pdbx_seq_one_letter_code
_entity_poly.pdbx_strand_id
1 'polypeptide(L)'
;MKKFLVYLLITIFILSSLTGCGNTTSTDSEKIDKSMIGMKDYSYKVLYGDKVVVVYGTIGSKQDTAVLYNLAKSYGLGFQREIRDRFIVKSDVEVNEDDIKNRHIIILGNPETNQLFAKINEKLPMKVIDGSLVAGDKVFKDESVIFKYLIPNPLNKKKYLIVNGALNKKYMPYILYVTTPSRNAEYVIKANKNEKYTGLFNKTDTQWLINKIGENLWKDDFKTRESEHFIFHYSSLDDNVEKNINKIIEEREKAYEEISSKLNISYSGKIDYYFFYK
;
A
#
# COMPACT_ATOMS: atom_id res chain seq x y z
N MET A 1 13.91 40.77 51.43
CA MET A 1 13.63 39.38 51.86
C MET A 1 12.62 38.72 50.92
N LYS A 2 13.08 38.25 49.75
CA LYS A 2 12.30 37.44 48.78
C LYS A 2 13.28 36.85 47.75
N LYS A 3 14.18 35.95 48.19
CA LYS A 3 15.05 35.11 47.33
C LYS A 3 15.56 33.88 48.11
N PHE A 4 14.65 33.05 48.65
CA PHE A 4 15.06 31.84 49.38
C PHE A 4 14.13 30.63 49.21
N LEU A 5 13.36 30.56 48.11
CA LEU A 5 12.36 29.50 47.92
C LEU A 5 12.31 28.92 46.50
N VAL A 6 13.46 28.76 45.83
CA VAL A 6 13.49 28.16 44.46
C VAL A 6 14.51 27.02 44.29
N TYR A 7 15.35 26.71 45.27
CA TYR A 7 16.31 25.61 45.14
C TYR A 7 16.25 24.68 46.35
N LEU A 8 15.22 23.82 46.38
CA LEU A 8 15.27 22.55 47.11
C LEU A 8 14.42 21.49 46.40
N LEU A 9 14.56 21.44 45.09
CA LEU A 9 14.21 20.30 44.25
C LEU A 9 15.55 19.62 43.95
N ILE A 10 15.91 18.58 44.71
CA ILE A 10 16.78 17.46 44.33
C ILE A 10 16.84 16.50 45.54
N THR A 11 16.55 15.22 45.27
CA THR A 11 16.76 14.00 46.09
C THR A 11 16.00 13.86 47.41
N ILE A 12 15.00 12.96 47.43
CA ILE A 12 15.08 11.64 48.10
C ILE A 12 13.88 10.80 47.65
N PHE A 13 14.21 9.65 47.05
CA PHE A 13 13.34 8.53 46.75
C PHE A 13 13.14 7.71 48.03
N ILE A 14 11.95 7.13 48.28
CA ILE A 14 11.74 5.70 48.65
C ILE A 14 10.28 5.47 49.09
N LEU A 15 9.64 4.56 48.33
CA LEU A 15 8.53 3.64 48.59
C LEU A 15 7.56 3.88 49.77
N SER A 16 6.26 3.87 49.45
CA SER A 16 5.32 2.91 50.06
C SER A 16 4.06 2.70 49.21
N SER A 17 3.90 1.44 48.76
CA SER A 17 2.68 0.64 48.55
C SER A 17 1.40 1.29 47.98
N LEU A 18 0.89 0.76 46.87
CA LEU A 18 -0.26 -0.17 46.90
C LEU A 18 -0.62 -0.68 45.48
N THR A 19 -1.02 -1.94 45.49
CA THR A 19 -1.58 -2.79 44.43
C THR A 19 -2.57 -2.11 43.49
N GLY A 20 -2.35 -2.26 42.18
CA GLY A 20 -3.34 -1.96 41.15
C GLY A 20 -3.13 -2.89 39.96
N CYS A 21 -4.15 -3.71 39.67
CA CYS A 21 -4.21 -4.65 38.56
C CYS A 21 -3.93 -3.99 37.20
N GLY A 22 -3.30 -4.76 36.31
CA GLY A 22 -3.41 -4.60 34.87
C GLY A 22 -2.53 -3.50 34.28
N ASN A 23 -1.40 -3.89 33.71
CA ASN A 23 -0.84 -3.19 32.56
C ASN A 23 -0.22 -4.21 31.61
N THR A 24 -0.93 -4.46 30.51
CA THR A 24 -0.38 -5.02 29.29
C THR A 24 0.70 -4.07 28.77
N THR A 25 1.96 -4.35 29.08
CA THR A 25 3.08 -3.84 28.31
C THR A 25 3.18 -4.65 27.02
N SER A 26 2.35 -4.35 26.03
CA SER A 26 2.63 -4.82 24.66
C SER A 26 3.77 -3.96 24.13
N THR A 27 4.95 -4.56 24.07
CA THR A 27 6.19 -4.02 23.54
C THR A 27 6.04 -3.53 22.10
N ASP A 28 5.94 -2.21 21.90
CA ASP A 28 6.14 -1.56 20.59
C ASP A 28 7.60 -1.71 20.06
N SER A 29 8.47 -2.38 20.82
CA SER A 29 9.89 -2.61 20.53
C SER A 29 10.19 -3.81 19.62
N GLU A 30 9.20 -4.60 19.20
CA GLU A 30 9.47 -5.73 18.31
C GLU A 30 10.01 -5.21 16.95
N LYS A 31 11.11 -5.80 16.48
CA LYS A 31 11.75 -5.38 15.23
C LYS A 31 11.02 -5.97 14.02
N ILE A 32 10.99 -5.21 12.92
CA ILE A 32 10.55 -5.69 11.60
C ILE A 32 11.57 -6.70 11.10
N ASP A 33 11.08 -7.79 10.51
CA ASP A 33 11.91 -8.78 9.85
C ASP A 33 12.68 -8.12 8.69
N LYS A 34 14.02 -8.22 8.71
CA LYS A 34 14.90 -7.58 7.72
C LYS A 34 14.69 -8.09 6.28
N SER A 35 14.07 -9.26 6.11
CA SER A 35 13.70 -9.78 4.79
C SER A 35 12.56 -8.99 4.15
N MET A 36 11.78 -8.25 4.95
CA MET A 36 10.64 -7.50 4.43
C MET A 36 11.11 -6.25 3.70
N ILE A 37 11.21 -6.34 2.37
CA ILE A 37 11.72 -5.26 1.52
C ILE A 37 10.66 -4.56 0.67
N GLY A 38 9.40 -5.01 0.67
CA GLY A 38 8.29 -4.29 0.02
C GLY A 38 7.44 -5.19 -0.86
N MET A 39 6.76 -4.59 -1.83
CA MET A 39 5.83 -5.27 -2.73
C MET A 39 6.47 -6.43 -3.52
N LYS A 40 7.74 -6.29 -3.92
CA LYS A 40 8.49 -7.34 -4.61
C LYS A 40 8.66 -8.60 -3.75
N ASP A 41 9.06 -8.43 -2.48
CA ASP A 41 9.22 -9.55 -1.55
C ASP A 41 7.89 -10.18 -1.19
N TYR A 42 6.88 -9.38 -0.87
CA TYR A 42 5.52 -9.88 -0.68
C TYR A 42 5.05 -10.73 -1.86
N SER A 43 5.22 -10.22 -3.09
CA SER A 43 4.82 -10.93 -4.30
C SER A 43 5.58 -12.25 -4.45
N TYR A 44 6.89 -12.25 -4.18
CA TYR A 44 7.71 -13.47 -4.19
C TYR A 44 7.20 -14.49 -3.16
N LYS A 45 7.03 -14.09 -1.89
CA LYS A 45 6.53 -14.98 -0.83
C LYS A 45 5.19 -15.62 -1.21
N VAL A 46 4.25 -14.83 -1.73
CA VAL A 46 2.94 -15.34 -2.16
C VAL A 46 3.06 -16.26 -3.39
N LEU A 47 3.93 -15.93 -4.36
CA LEU A 47 4.18 -16.78 -5.53
C LEU A 47 4.86 -18.11 -5.20
N TYR A 48 5.56 -18.20 -4.07
CA TYR A 48 6.31 -19.40 -3.68
C TYR A 48 5.78 -20.11 -2.42
N GLY A 49 4.64 -19.70 -1.84
CA GLY A 49 3.90 -20.57 -0.92
C GLY A 49 3.15 -19.86 0.22
N ASP A 50 3.45 -18.60 0.51
CA ASP A 50 2.77 -17.89 1.60
C ASP A 50 1.28 -17.69 1.28
N LYS A 51 0.45 -17.93 2.31
CA LYS A 51 -0.99 -17.71 2.25
C LYS A 51 -1.35 -16.29 2.64
N VAL A 52 -2.46 -15.83 2.08
CA VAL A 52 -2.99 -14.48 2.26
C VAL A 52 -4.46 -14.59 2.70
N VAL A 53 -4.85 -13.83 3.71
CA VAL A 53 -6.26 -13.66 4.08
C VAL A 53 -6.74 -12.33 3.51
N VAL A 54 -7.78 -12.38 2.67
CA VAL A 54 -8.46 -11.20 2.13
C VAL A 54 -9.70 -10.95 2.98
N VAL A 55 -9.67 -9.84 3.70
CA VAL A 55 -10.61 -9.48 4.75
C VAL A 55 -11.59 -8.43 4.25
N TYR A 56 -12.86 -8.82 4.08
CA TYR A 56 -13.94 -7.88 3.80
C TYR A 56 -14.61 -7.42 5.10
N GLY A 57 -15.09 -6.18 5.12
CA GLY A 57 -15.70 -5.58 6.30
C GLY A 57 -17.19 -5.91 6.45
N THR A 58 -17.69 -6.02 7.69
CA THR A 58 -19.11 -6.32 7.98
C THR A 58 -19.83 -5.30 8.85
N ILE A 59 -19.16 -4.24 9.29
CA ILE A 59 -19.76 -3.23 10.19
C ILE A 59 -20.47 -2.08 9.46
N GLY A 60 -20.27 -1.98 8.14
CA GLY A 60 -21.02 -1.06 7.27
C GLY A 60 -22.45 -1.54 7.00
N SER A 61 -23.10 -0.96 5.98
CA SER A 61 -24.41 -1.46 5.55
C SER A 61 -24.30 -2.85 4.89
N LYS A 62 -25.45 -3.54 4.73
CA LYS A 62 -25.51 -4.81 3.96
C LYS A 62 -24.99 -4.63 2.53
N GLN A 63 -25.24 -3.48 1.92
CA GLN A 63 -24.75 -3.16 0.58
C GLN A 63 -23.23 -2.98 0.57
N ASP A 64 -22.68 -2.26 1.55
CA ASP A 64 -21.23 -2.08 1.69
C ASP A 64 -20.53 -3.45 1.87
N THR A 65 -21.10 -4.29 2.73
CA THR A 65 -20.62 -5.66 2.98
C THR A 65 -20.63 -6.50 1.70
N ALA A 66 -21.72 -6.47 0.93
CA ALA A 66 -21.83 -7.22 -0.32
C ALA A 66 -20.81 -6.76 -1.37
N VAL A 67 -20.58 -5.44 -1.48
CA VAL A 67 -19.55 -4.88 -2.37
C VAL A 67 -18.16 -5.38 -1.96
N LEU A 68 -17.80 -5.25 -0.68
CA LEU A 68 -16.48 -5.66 -0.18
C LEU A 68 -16.28 -7.17 -0.28
N TYR A 69 -17.32 -7.98 -0.03
CA TYR A 69 -17.28 -9.42 -0.22
C TYR A 69 -16.99 -9.80 -1.68
N ASN A 70 -17.70 -9.19 -2.64
CA ASN A 70 -17.48 -9.46 -4.06
C ASN A 70 -16.07 -9.06 -4.51
N LEU A 71 -15.52 -7.95 -3.98
CA LEU A 71 -14.13 -7.56 -4.21
C LEU A 71 -13.14 -8.55 -3.58
N ALA A 72 -13.42 -9.07 -2.39
CA ALA A 72 -12.57 -10.10 -1.78
C ALA A 72 -12.59 -11.40 -2.61
N LYS A 73 -13.75 -11.80 -3.12
CA LYS A 73 -13.91 -12.97 -4.01
C LYS A 73 -13.24 -12.79 -5.37
N SER A 74 -13.13 -11.55 -5.87
CA SER A 74 -12.43 -11.29 -7.13
C SER A 74 -10.91 -11.24 -6.95
N TYR A 75 -10.43 -11.15 -5.71
CA TYR A 75 -9.01 -11.12 -5.41
C TYR A 75 -8.34 -12.42 -5.88
N GLY A 76 -7.27 -12.27 -6.66
CA GLY A 76 -6.50 -13.39 -7.19
C GLY A 76 -7.17 -14.18 -8.33
N LEU A 77 -8.33 -13.75 -8.86
CA LEU A 77 -8.93 -14.39 -10.03
C LEU A 77 -8.00 -14.36 -11.26
N GLY A 78 -7.14 -13.35 -11.38
CA GLY A 78 -6.13 -13.26 -12.44
C GLY A 78 -4.97 -14.26 -12.33
N PHE A 79 -4.86 -14.99 -11.21
CA PHE A 79 -3.81 -16.00 -11.03
C PHE A 79 -4.26 -17.41 -11.43
N GLN A 80 -3.28 -18.25 -11.74
CA GLN A 80 -3.48 -19.70 -11.88
C GLN A 80 -4.02 -20.30 -10.57
N ARG A 81 -4.72 -21.43 -10.68
CA ARG A 81 -5.46 -22.06 -9.56
C ARG A 81 -4.59 -22.24 -8.30
N GLU A 82 -3.37 -22.75 -8.46
CA GLU A 82 -2.45 -23.01 -7.35
C GLU A 82 -2.10 -21.76 -6.54
N ILE A 83 -1.94 -20.61 -7.21
CA ILE A 83 -1.68 -19.32 -6.55
C ILE A 83 -3.00 -18.76 -6.00
N ARG A 84 -4.09 -18.88 -6.75
CA ARG A 84 -5.42 -18.43 -6.33
C ARG A 84 -5.86 -19.07 -5.02
N ASP A 85 -5.59 -20.36 -4.84
CA ASP A 85 -5.94 -21.12 -3.63
C ASP A 85 -5.17 -20.66 -2.37
N ARG A 86 -4.16 -19.79 -2.54
CA ARG A 86 -3.44 -19.13 -1.42
C ARG A 86 -4.18 -17.91 -0.89
N PHE A 87 -5.17 -17.36 -1.61
CA PHE A 87 -6.00 -16.24 -1.18
C PHE A 87 -7.28 -16.76 -0.52
N ILE A 88 -7.33 -16.66 0.80
CA ILE A 88 -8.45 -17.11 1.63
C ILE A 88 -9.33 -15.91 1.94
N VAL A 89 -10.60 -15.96 1.57
CA VAL A 89 -11.55 -14.89 1.85
C VAL A 89 -12.19 -15.11 3.22
N LYS A 90 -12.20 -14.06 4.06
CA LYS A 90 -12.84 -14.04 5.38
C LYS A 90 -13.51 -12.69 5.65
N SER A 91 -14.56 -12.69 6.47
CA SER A 91 -15.04 -11.45 7.09
C SER A 91 -14.06 -10.95 8.16
N ASP A 92 -14.09 -9.66 8.45
CA ASP A 92 -13.34 -9.02 9.53
C ASP A 92 -13.57 -9.65 10.91
N VAL A 93 -14.78 -10.15 11.19
CA VAL A 93 -15.13 -10.86 12.43
C VAL A 93 -14.62 -12.31 12.50
N GLU A 94 -14.30 -12.94 11.36
CA GLU A 94 -13.77 -14.31 11.27
C GLU A 94 -12.24 -14.38 11.31
N VAL A 95 -11.56 -13.22 11.27
CA VAL A 95 -10.11 -13.15 11.38
C VAL A 95 -9.70 -13.50 12.81
N ASN A 96 -8.85 -14.52 12.93
CA ASN A 96 -8.39 -15.01 14.23
C ASN A 96 -6.87 -14.90 14.40
N GLU A 97 -6.36 -15.33 15.54
CA GLU A 97 -4.93 -15.27 15.86
C GLU A 97 -4.05 -16.12 14.93
N ASP A 98 -4.56 -17.26 14.43
CA ASP A 98 -3.84 -18.09 13.45
C ASP A 98 -3.63 -17.33 12.13
N ASP A 99 -4.65 -16.60 11.66
CA ASP A 99 -4.54 -15.76 10.48
C ASP A 99 -3.44 -14.70 10.66
N ILE A 100 -3.46 -13.99 11.79
CA ILE A 100 -2.49 -12.93 12.10
C ILE A 100 -1.08 -13.48 12.22
N LYS A 101 -0.92 -14.65 12.86
CA LYS A 101 0.38 -15.28 13.10
C LYS A 101 1.01 -15.84 11.83
N ASN A 102 0.21 -16.50 11.00
CA ASN A 102 0.74 -17.36 9.94
C ASN A 102 0.56 -16.82 8.52
N ARG A 103 -0.25 -15.77 8.31
CA ARG A 103 -0.67 -15.35 6.97
C ARG A 103 -0.41 -13.85 6.75
N HIS A 104 -0.21 -13.47 5.49
CA HIS A 104 -0.32 -12.07 5.11
C HIS A 104 -1.79 -11.67 5.13
N ILE A 105 -2.08 -10.40 5.37
CA ILE A 105 -3.46 -9.89 5.45
C ILE A 105 -3.67 -8.82 4.39
N ILE A 106 -4.82 -8.85 3.73
CA ILE A 106 -5.32 -7.78 2.88
C ILE A 106 -6.63 -7.30 3.50
N ILE A 107 -6.70 -6.03 3.88
CA ILE A 107 -7.91 -5.40 4.40
C ILE A 107 -8.56 -4.60 3.27
N LEU A 108 -9.87 -4.79 3.10
CA LEU A 108 -10.70 -4.02 2.19
C LEU A 108 -11.66 -3.13 2.99
N GLY A 109 -11.71 -1.84 2.65
CA GLY A 109 -12.67 -0.89 3.23
C GLY A 109 -12.01 0.29 3.94
N ASN A 110 -12.67 0.77 4.98
CA ASN A 110 -12.22 1.83 5.88
C ASN A 110 -12.66 1.51 7.34
N PRO A 111 -12.28 2.31 8.35
CA PRO A 111 -12.70 2.07 9.74
C PRO A 111 -14.22 2.02 9.97
N GLU A 112 -15.03 2.64 9.11
CA GLU A 112 -16.50 2.61 9.24
C GLU A 112 -17.14 1.34 8.64
N THR A 113 -16.40 0.60 7.81
CA THR A 113 -16.91 -0.57 7.09
C THR A 113 -16.24 -1.87 7.52
N ASN A 114 -15.02 -1.81 8.07
CA ASN A 114 -14.21 -2.96 8.44
C ASN A 114 -13.68 -2.85 9.89
N GLN A 115 -14.12 -3.76 10.77
CA GLN A 115 -13.79 -3.78 12.20
C GLN A 115 -12.29 -3.98 12.45
N LEU A 116 -11.64 -4.84 11.65
CA LEU A 116 -10.19 -5.06 11.79
C LEU A 116 -9.43 -3.80 11.43
N PHE A 117 -9.85 -3.08 10.38
CA PHE A 117 -9.29 -1.76 10.05
C PHE A 117 -9.47 -0.81 11.24
N ALA A 118 -10.70 -0.64 11.74
CA ALA A 118 -10.99 0.25 12.86
C ALA A 118 -10.08 0.00 14.07
N LYS A 119 -9.87 -1.27 14.42
CA LYS A 119 -9.01 -1.69 15.55
C LYS A 119 -7.54 -1.30 15.38
N ILE A 120 -7.02 -1.31 14.15
CA ILE A 120 -5.59 -1.07 13.89
C ILE A 120 -5.29 0.31 13.31
N ASN A 121 -6.31 1.13 13.00
CA ASN A 121 -6.16 2.43 12.33
C ASN A 121 -5.08 3.31 12.97
N GLU A 122 -5.05 3.37 14.30
CA GLU A 122 -4.06 4.18 15.03
C GLU A 122 -2.61 3.72 14.89
N LYS A 123 -2.39 2.47 14.48
CA LYS A 123 -1.06 1.88 14.25
C LYS A 123 -0.60 2.02 12.80
N LEU A 124 -1.43 2.53 11.91
CA LEU A 124 -1.13 2.65 10.48
C LEU A 124 -0.42 3.97 10.17
N PRO A 125 0.49 3.99 9.17
CA PRO A 125 1.15 5.22 8.72
C PRO A 125 0.23 6.13 7.89
N MET A 126 -0.89 5.59 7.40
CA MET A 126 -1.98 6.35 6.80
C MET A 126 -3.25 6.07 7.59
N LYS A 127 -3.78 7.09 8.26
CA LYS A 127 -4.93 6.96 9.16
C LYS A 127 -6.17 7.58 8.53
N VAL A 128 -7.31 6.91 8.67
CA VAL A 128 -8.59 7.53 8.37
C VAL A 128 -9.14 8.12 9.67
N ILE A 129 -9.29 9.45 9.70
CA ILE A 129 -9.73 10.21 10.89
C ILE A 129 -10.76 11.22 10.41
N ASP A 130 -11.96 11.19 10.98
CA ASP A 130 -13.04 12.16 10.72
C ASP A 130 -13.25 12.45 9.23
N GLY A 131 -13.43 11.39 8.43
CA GLY A 131 -13.66 11.49 6.98
C GLY A 131 -12.45 11.99 6.17
N SER A 132 -11.26 12.04 6.76
CA SER A 132 -10.01 12.48 6.13
C SER A 132 -8.95 11.38 6.14
N LEU A 133 -8.07 11.35 5.15
CA LEU A 133 -6.87 10.51 5.14
C LEU A 133 -5.68 11.35 5.59
N VAL A 134 -5.11 11.02 6.74
CA VAL A 134 -3.87 11.62 7.25
C VAL A 134 -2.70 10.72 6.84
N ALA A 135 -1.77 11.26 6.04
CA ALA A 135 -0.62 10.51 5.55
C ALA A 135 0.62 11.42 5.48
N GLY A 136 1.61 11.15 6.33
CA GLY A 136 2.81 11.98 6.48
C GLY A 136 2.47 13.44 6.79
N ASP A 137 2.95 14.35 5.95
CA ASP A 137 2.75 15.80 6.05
C ASP A 137 1.42 16.29 5.42
N LYS A 138 0.58 15.39 4.90
CA LYS A 138 -0.66 15.75 4.19
C LYS A 138 -1.92 15.21 4.86
N VAL A 139 -2.99 15.98 4.69
CA VAL A 139 -4.37 15.61 5.02
C VAL A 139 -5.21 15.71 3.75
N PHE A 140 -5.79 14.60 3.32
CA PHE A 140 -6.70 14.54 2.18
C PHE A 140 -8.14 14.48 2.66
N LYS A 141 -8.99 15.40 2.18
CA LYS A 141 -10.40 15.54 2.61
C LYS A 141 -11.42 15.29 1.50
N ASP A 142 -10.95 15.06 0.28
CA ASP A 142 -11.84 14.78 -0.85
C ASP A 142 -12.48 13.39 -0.68
N GLU A 143 -13.80 13.30 -0.81
CA GLU A 143 -14.53 12.04 -0.62
C GLU A 143 -14.10 10.94 -1.61
N SER A 144 -13.57 11.33 -2.77
CA SER A 144 -13.10 10.43 -3.83
C SER A 144 -11.71 9.86 -3.60
N VAL A 145 -11.08 10.17 -2.45
CA VAL A 145 -9.78 9.61 -2.08
C VAL A 145 -9.88 8.09 -2.01
N ILE A 146 -9.04 7.43 -2.81
CA ILE A 146 -8.81 5.98 -2.76
C ILE A 146 -7.33 5.77 -2.53
N PHE A 147 -7.00 4.85 -1.63
CA PHE A 147 -5.62 4.57 -1.24
C PHE A 147 -5.36 3.08 -1.18
N LYS A 148 -4.13 2.72 -1.51
CA LYS A 148 -3.61 1.37 -1.36
C LYS A 148 -2.19 1.44 -0.85
N TYR A 149 -1.84 0.62 0.12
CA TYR A 149 -0.46 0.51 0.59
C TYR A 149 -0.15 -0.83 1.21
N LEU A 150 1.14 -1.13 1.31
CA LEU A 150 1.68 -2.34 1.91
C LEU A 150 2.70 -1.98 2.99
N ILE A 151 2.57 -2.60 4.17
CA ILE A 151 3.44 -2.42 5.33
C ILE A 151 3.64 -3.75 6.08
N PRO A 152 4.59 -3.84 7.01
CA PRO A 152 4.56 -4.86 8.05
C PRO A 152 3.26 -4.77 8.85
N ASN A 153 2.62 -5.91 9.08
CA ASN A 153 1.39 -5.98 9.84
C ASN A 153 1.66 -5.51 11.29
N PRO A 154 0.97 -4.47 11.80
CA PRO A 154 1.19 -3.96 13.15
C PRO A 154 0.79 -4.96 14.25
N LEU A 155 0.10 -6.05 13.89
CA LEU A 155 -0.21 -7.17 14.79
C LEU A 155 0.78 -8.34 14.67
N ASN A 156 1.64 -8.34 13.65
CA ASN A 156 2.72 -9.32 13.44
C ASN A 156 3.76 -8.77 12.45
N LYS A 157 4.88 -8.24 12.95
CA LYS A 157 5.91 -7.58 12.14
C LYS A 157 6.75 -8.52 11.25
N LYS A 158 6.37 -9.81 11.16
CA LYS A 158 6.94 -10.82 10.23
C LYS A 158 6.02 -11.12 9.04
N LYS A 159 4.82 -10.54 9.01
CA LYS A 159 3.84 -10.73 7.94
C LYS A 159 3.43 -9.38 7.36
N TYR A 160 3.15 -9.35 6.06
CA TYR A 160 2.64 -8.15 5.40
C TYR A 160 1.17 -7.91 5.70
N LEU A 161 0.82 -6.63 5.77
CA LEU A 161 -0.53 -6.09 5.68
C LEU A 161 -0.62 -5.22 4.42
N ILE A 162 -1.64 -5.47 3.61
CA ILE A 162 -2.06 -4.59 2.52
C ILE A 162 -3.38 -3.96 2.92
N VAL A 163 -3.49 -2.66 2.74
CA VAL A 163 -4.75 -1.92 2.91
C VAL A 163 -5.19 -1.45 1.54
N ASN A 164 -6.42 -1.76 1.14
CA ASN A 164 -7.10 -1.17 -0.01
C ASN A 164 -8.35 -0.48 0.52
N GLY A 165 -8.41 0.85 0.42
CA GLY A 165 -9.46 1.62 1.06
C GLY A 165 -9.85 2.86 0.29
N ALA A 166 -11.00 3.41 0.66
CA ALA A 166 -11.50 4.69 0.20
C ALA A 166 -12.08 5.46 1.38
N LEU A 167 -12.04 6.79 1.34
CA LEU A 167 -12.64 7.60 2.40
C LEU A 167 -14.16 7.42 2.44
N ASN A 168 -14.82 7.62 1.30
CA ASN A 168 -16.27 7.46 1.22
C ASN A 168 -16.67 6.09 0.63
N LYS A 169 -17.66 5.45 1.26
CA LYS A 169 -18.19 4.13 0.85
C LYS A 169 -18.65 4.05 -0.61
N LYS A 170 -19.09 5.18 -1.20
CA LYS A 170 -19.42 5.30 -2.63
C LYS A 170 -18.28 4.87 -3.55
N TYR A 171 -17.03 4.98 -3.09
CA TYR A 171 -15.84 4.64 -3.87
C TYR A 171 -15.28 3.24 -3.59
N MET A 172 -15.90 2.45 -2.69
CA MET A 172 -15.48 1.08 -2.38
C MET A 172 -15.41 0.15 -3.61
N PRO A 173 -16.34 0.21 -4.58
CA PRO A 173 -16.23 -0.59 -5.80
C PRO A 173 -14.94 -0.37 -6.59
N TYR A 174 -14.20 0.71 -6.33
CA TYR A 174 -13.02 1.11 -7.10
C TYR A 174 -11.67 0.87 -6.41
N ILE A 175 -11.65 0.36 -5.17
CA ILE A 175 -10.42 0.23 -4.38
C ILE A 175 -9.38 -0.71 -4.99
N LEU A 176 -9.80 -1.66 -5.84
CA LEU A 176 -8.89 -2.58 -6.54
C LEU A 176 -8.40 -2.03 -7.89
N TYR A 177 -8.99 -0.95 -8.42
CA TYR A 177 -8.61 -0.37 -9.71
C TYR A 177 -7.55 0.74 -9.59
N VAL A 178 -7.14 1.10 -8.37
CA VAL A 178 -6.03 2.03 -8.18
C VAL A 178 -4.72 1.28 -8.38
N THR A 179 -4.12 1.50 -9.55
CA THR A 179 -2.85 0.87 -9.94
C THR A 179 -1.66 1.66 -9.42
N THR A 180 -0.61 0.97 -9.02
CA THR A 180 0.70 1.58 -8.83
C THR A 180 1.41 1.70 -10.19
N PRO A 181 2.11 2.82 -10.46
CA PRO A 181 2.83 3.00 -11.71
C PRO A 181 4.06 2.07 -11.82
N SER A 182 4.60 1.61 -10.68
CA SER A 182 5.67 0.62 -10.61
C SER A 182 5.32 -0.53 -9.70
N ARG A 183 5.94 -1.70 -9.95
CA ARG A 183 5.90 -2.86 -9.04
C ARG A 183 6.58 -2.58 -7.70
N ASN A 184 7.42 -1.55 -7.64
CA ASN A 184 8.16 -1.18 -6.44
C ASN A 184 7.40 -0.23 -5.53
N ALA A 185 6.39 0.48 -6.04
CA ALA A 185 5.62 1.42 -5.21
C ALA A 185 4.96 0.68 -4.04
N GLU A 186 5.15 1.21 -2.84
CA GLU A 186 4.61 0.62 -1.61
C GLU A 186 3.31 1.27 -1.20
N TYR A 187 3.05 2.49 -1.69
CA TYR A 187 1.77 3.15 -1.56
C TYR A 187 1.34 3.88 -2.83
N VAL A 188 0.04 4.07 -2.93
CA VAL A 188 -0.64 4.95 -3.88
C VAL A 188 -1.82 5.60 -3.20
N ILE A 189 -1.98 6.91 -3.41
CA ILE A 189 -3.14 7.69 -3.00
C ILE A 189 -3.64 8.39 -4.26
N LYS A 190 -4.82 7.99 -4.74
CA LYS A 190 -5.57 8.78 -5.72
C LYS A 190 -6.34 9.82 -4.91
N ALA A 191 -5.82 11.05 -4.84
CA ALA A 191 -6.37 12.10 -4.00
C ALA A 191 -7.67 12.67 -4.59
N ASN A 192 -7.74 12.76 -5.93
CA ASN A 192 -8.95 13.11 -6.67
C ASN A 192 -8.79 12.64 -8.13
N LYS A 193 -9.59 13.18 -9.06
CA LYS A 193 -9.52 12.85 -10.50
C LYS A 193 -8.20 13.27 -11.18
N ASN A 194 -7.52 14.28 -10.66
CA ASN A 194 -6.33 14.90 -11.28
C ASN A 194 -5.04 14.61 -10.49
N GLU A 195 -5.16 14.36 -9.19
CA GLU A 195 -4.00 14.21 -8.31
C GLU A 195 -3.83 12.77 -7.83
N LYS A 196 -2.59 12.28 -7.97
CA LYS A 196 -2.16 10.96 -7.53
C LYS A 196 -0.78 11.07 -6.91
N TYR A 197 -0.60 10.40 -5.78
CA TYR A 197 0.66 10.32 -5.05
C TYR A 197 1.10 8.86 -4.94
N THR A 198 2.39 8.59 -5.11
CA THR A 198 2.96 7.25 -5.00
C THR A 198 4.35 7.34 -4.39
N GLY A 199 4.83 6.26 -3.78
CA GLY A 199 6.19 6.22 -3.30
C GLY A 199 6.51 4.99 -2.46
N LEU A 200 7.65 5.08 -1.79
CA LEU A 200 8.17 4.14 -0.81
C LEU A 200 8.01 4.70 0.60
N PHE A 201 7.90 3.81 1.58
CA PHE A 201 7.98 4.20 2.97
C PHE A 201 9.45 4.43 3.39
N ASN A 202 9.66 5.35 4.32
CA ASN A 202 10.90 5.45 5.09
C ASN A 202 10.91 4.32 6.12
N LYS A 203 11.87 3.40 6.00
CA LYS A 203 11.92 2.18 6.80
C LYS A 203 12.86 2.36 7.98
N THR A 204 12.36 2.05 9.17
CA THR A 204 13.16 1.88 10.39
C THR A 204 13.11 0.41 10.82
N ASP A 205 13.90 0.06 11.83
CA ASP A 205 13.89 -1.27 12.45
C ASP A 205 12.52 -1.63 13.05
N THR A 206 11.62 -0.66 13.29
CA THR A 206 10.38 -0.88 14.03
C THR A 206 9.12 -0.45 13.27
N GLN A 207 9.23 0.47 12.30
CA GLN A 207 8.10 1.07 11.59
C GLN A 207 8.44 1.45 10.14
N TRP A 208 7.40 1.48 9.29
CA TRP A 208 7.45 2.05 7.95
C TRP A 208 6.64 3.35 7.96
N LEU A 209 7.31 4.47 7.72
CA LEU A 209 6.77 5.80 7.93
C LEU A 209 6.72 6.60 6.63
N ILE A 210 5.88 7.63 6.61
CA ILE A 210 5.87 8.63 5.55
C ILE A 210 6.22 9.95 6.20
N ASN A 211 7.37 10.52 5.83
CA ASN A 211 7.74 11.85 6.32
C ASN A 211 7.13 12.92 5.42
N LYS A 212 7.28 12.75 4.10
CA LYS A 212 6.75 13.63 3.09
C LYS A 212 6.15 12.84 1.94
N ILE A 213 4.90 13.15 1.58
CA ILE A 213 4.17 12.43 0.54
C ILE A 213 4.78 12.70 -0.84
N GLY A 214 5.10 11.64 -1.58
CA GLY A 214 5.56 11.68 -2.97
C GLY A 214 7.06 11.92 -3.17
N GLU A 215 7.86 12.09 -2.10
CA GLU A 215 9.29 12.39 -2.25
C GLU A 215 10.19 11.16 -2.28
N ASN A 216 9.89 10.12 -1.51
CA ASN A 216 10.67 8.88 -1.53
C ASN A 216 10.17 7.98 -2.65
N LEU A 217 10.89 7.96 -3.76
CA LEU A 217 10.58 7.18 -4.95
C LEU A 217 11.61 6.06 -5.13
N TRP A 218 11.18 4.96 -5.73
CA TRP A 218 12.12 3.93 -6.17
C TRP A 218 12.95 4.47 -7.32
N LYS A 219 14.19 3.97 -7.43
CA LYS A 219 14.93 4.09 -8.67
C LYS A 219 14.48 2.93 -9.55
N ASP A 220 13.89 3.25 -10.69
CA ASP A 220 13.62 2.22 -11.69
C ASP A 220 14.96 1.75 -12.28
N ASP A 221 15.16 0.43 -12.31
CA ASP A 221 16.32 -0.18 -12.97
C ASP A 221 16.09 -0.38 -14.47
N PHE A 222 15.14 0.37 -15.05
CA PHE A 222 14.83 0.32 -16.46
C PHE A 222 15.87 1.12 -17.26
N LYS A 223 16.22 0.58 -18.43
CA LYS A 223 16.78 1.40 -19.48
C LYS A 223 15.64 2.15 -20.14
N THR A 224 15.92 3.39 -20.53
CA THR A 224 15.01 4.22 -21.30
C THR A 224 15.53 4.46 -22.71
N ARG A 225 14.61 4.46 -23.67
CA ARG A 225 14.82 4.97 -25.02
C ARG A 225 13.65 5.86 -25.37
N GLU A 226 13.96 6.98 -26.00
CA GLU A 226 12.94 7.89 -26.47
C GLU A 226 12.92 7.91 -27.99
N SER A 227 11.72 8.04 -28.53
CA SER A 227 11.47 8.36 -29.92
C SER A 227 10.63 9.64 -29.99
N GLU A 228 10.07 9.96 -31.16
CA GLU A 228 9.28 11.18 -31.36
C GLU A 228 8.03 11.19 -30.47
N HIS A 229 7.27 10.08 -30.45
CA HIS A 229 5.98 9.98 -29.79
C HIS A 229 5.99 9.10 -28.53
N PHE A 230 7.09 8.42 -28.20
CA PHE A 230 7.12 7.42 -27.12
C PHE A 230 8.34 7.54 -26.19
N ILE A 231 8.15 7.07 -24.95
CA ILE A 231 9.22 6.76 -23.99
C ILE A 231 9.12 5.26 -23.68
N PHE A 232 10.17 4.50 -24.02
CA PHE A 232 10.23 3.06 -23.80
C PHE A 232 11.02 2.74 -22.54
N HIS A 233 10.40 2.01 -21.62
CA HIS A 233 11.00 1.53 -20.38
C HIS A 233 11.15 0.01 -20.45
N TYR A 234 12.37 -0.52 -20.35
CA TYR A 234 12.62 -1.95 -20.49
C TYR A 234 13.75 -2.44 -19.58
N SER A 235 13.68 -3.70 -19.17
CA SER A 235 14.72 -4.35 -18.37
C SER A 235 15.91 -4.79 -19.25
N SER A 236 17.14 -4.48 -18.82
CA SER A 236 18.37 -4.95 -19.49
C SER A 236 18.68 -6.38 -19.06
N LEU A 237 18.19 -7.37 -19.80
CA LEU A 237 18.45 -8.79 -19.50
C LEU A 237 19.68 -9.33 -20.23
N ASP A 238 19.90 -8.92 -21.48
CA ASP A 238 21.08 -9.24 -22.30
C ASP A 238 21.21 -8.28 -23.52
N ASP A 239 22.26 -8.47 -24.33
CA ASP A 239 22.56 -7.66 -25.52
C ASP A 239 21.52 -7.78 -26.65
N ASN A 240 20.74 -8.87 -26.71
CA ASN A 240 19.70 -9.03 -27.73
C ASN A 240 18.51 -8.10 -27.47
N VAL A 241 18.28 -7.70 -26.22
CA VAL A 241 17.23 -6.74 -25.86
C VAL A 241 17.44 -5.39 -26.55
N GLU A 242 18.69 -4.92 -26.69
CA GLU A 242 19.00 -3.65 -27.35
C GLU A 242 18.71 -3.69 -28.86
N LYS A 243 18.96 -4.82 -29.51
CA LYS A 243 18.62 -4.98 -30.92
C LYS A 243 17.10 -5.03 -31.14
N ASN A 244 16.40 -5.71 -30.23
CA ASN A 244 14.95 -5.86 -30.31
C ASN A 244 14.21 -4.55 -29.98
N ILE A 245 14.71 -3.74 -29.04
CA ILE A 245 14.03 -2.49 -28.67
C ILE A 245 14.00 -1.49 -29.82
N ASN A 246 15.07 -1.36 -30.61
CA ASN A 246 15.08 -0.46 -31.78
C ASN A 246 14.03 -0.85 -32.81
N LYS A 247 13.90 -2.15 -33.12
CA LYS A 247 12.88 -2.65 -34.04
C LYS A 247 11.46 -2.36 -33.52
N ILE A 248 11.24 -2.56 -32.22
CA ILE A 248 9.95 -2.25 -31.59
C ILE A 248 9.63 -0.76 -31.66
N ILE A 249 10.62 0.11 -31.43
CA ILE A 249 10.47 1.58 -31.53
C ILE A 249 9.97 1.95 -32.92
N GLU A 250 10.65 1.47 -33.97
CA GLU A 250 10.27 1.73 -35.37
C GLU A 250 8.85 1.24 -35.67
N GLU A 251 8.49 0.03 -35.23
CA GLU A 251 7.14 -0.52 -35.43
C GLU A 251 6.05 0.28 -34.70
N ARG A 252 6.34 0.79 -33.50
CA ARG A 252 5.38 1.58 -32.71
C ARG A 252 5.19 2.99 -33.27
N GLU A 253 6.25 3.64 -33.73
CA GLU A 253 6.17 4.95 -34.38
C GLU A 253 5.32 4.88 -35.65
N LYS A 254 5.59 3.89 -36.52
CA LYS A 254 4.77 3.66 -37.72
C LYS A 254 3.29 3.43 -37.40
N ALA A 255 3.00 2.65 -36.34
CA ALA A 255 1.63 2.42 -35.91
C ALA A 255 0.95 3.69 -35.37
N TYR A 256 1.70 4.54 -34.66
CA TYR A 256 1.20 5.82 -34.17
C TYR A 256 0.87 6.77 -35.33
N GLU A 257 1.74 6.90 -36.32
CA GLU A 257 1.50 7.73 -37.51
C GLU A 257 0.24 7.29 -38.25
N GLU A 258 0.07 5.97 -38.45
CA GLU A 258 -1.11 5.43 -39.14
C GLU A 258 -2.41 5.73 -38.36
N ILE A 259 -2.41 5.50 -37.05
CA ILE A 259 -3.58 5.73 -36.20
C ILE A 259 -3.88 7.23 -36.09
N SER A 260 -2.85 8.04 -35.85
CA SER A 260 -3.00 9.48 -35.64
C SER A 260 -3.52 10.18 -36.91
N SER A 261 -3.03 9.77 -38.09
CA SER A 261 -3.53 10.23 -39.38
C SER A 261 -4.99 9.86 -39.60
N LYS A 262 -5.38 8.60 -39.34
CA LYS A 262 -6.78 8.15 -39.51
C LYS A 262 -7.75 8.84 -38.56
N LEU A 263 -7.30 9.14 -37.34
CA LEU A 263 -8.12 9.79 -36.32
C LEU A 263 -8.03 11.32 -36.36
N ASN A 264 -7.16 11.90 -37.19
CA ASN A 264 -6.85 13.33 -37.24
C ASN A 264 -6.50 13.90 -35.85
N ILE A 265 -5.64 13.21 -35.12
CA ILE A 265 -5.17 13.61 -33.78
C ILE A 265 -3.70 14.02 -33.81
N SER A 266 -3.33 14.98 -32.99
CA SER A 266 -1.94 15.37 -32.73
C SER A 266 -1.74 15.48 -31.22
N TYR A 267 -0.77 14.74 -30.69
CA TYR A 267 -0.39 14.74 -29.28
C TYR A 267 1.04 15.26 -29.15
N SER A 268 1.24 16.33 -28.37
CA SER A 268 2.53 16.97 -28.17
C SER A 268 3.36 16.38 -27.02
N GLY A 269 2.78 15.44 -26.26
CA GLY A 269 3.50 14.68 -25.23
C GLY A 269 4.09 13.39 -25.79
N LYS A 270 4.71 12.59 -24.91
CA LYS A 270 5.17 11.24 -25.23
C LYS A 270 4.34 10.20 -24.48
N ILE A 271 4.14 9.06 -25.12
CA ILE A 271 3.40 7.92 -24.56
C ILE A 271 4.41 6.97 -23.91
N ASP A 272 4.23 6.68 -22.62
CA ASP A 272 5.05 5.69 -21.93
C ASP A 272 4.70 4.25 -22.35
N TYR A 273 5.72 3.48 -22.72
CA TYR A 273 5.61 2.09 -23.15
C TYR A 273 6.51 1.20 -22.27
N TYR A 274 5.90 0.32 -21.46
CA TYR A 274 6.63 -0.49 -20.48
C TYR A 274 6.75 -1.96 -20.92
N PHE A 275 7.98 -2.43 -21.10
CA PHE A 275 8.30 -3.84 -21.30
C PHE A 275 8.71 -4.48 -19.97
N PHE A 276 7.76 -5.15 -19.34
CA PHE A 276 8.03 -5.95 -18.15
C PHE A 276 8.40 -7.37 -18.53
N TYR A 277 9.45 -7.91 -17.90
CA TYR A 277 9.62 -9.35 -17.82
C TYR A 277 8.72 -9.94 -16.73
N LYS A 278 8.34 -11.21 -16.88
CA LYS A 278 7.52 -11.94 -15.92
C LYS A 278 8.38 -12.55 -14.83
#